data_AF-A0AAD8URR9-F1
#
_entry.id   AF-A0AAD8URR9-F1
#
_cell.length_a   1.000
_cell.length_b   1.000
_cell.length_c   1.000
_cell.angle_alpha   90.00
_cell.angle_beta   90.00
_cell.angle_gamma   90.00
#
_symmetry.space_group_name_H-M   'P 1'
#
loop_
_entity.id
_entity.type
_entity.pdbx_description
1 polymer ?
#
loop_
_entity_poly.entity_id
_entity_poly.type
_entity_poly.pdbx_seq_one_letter_code
_entity_poly.pdbx_strand_id
1 'polypeptide(L)'
;MITKYFPPQSPGEKRADPDINRLGSDSMRNMDARRKLSDLLDSAETQPTASAKKDDEDTKVSEIANMVSTLRLLGTLGARVDVASAITDLFPDLESKEEVQNVVEGETGTGINLLGADGNKDVNVDVTMDDESETMTEYYLTIAKFAPLRLSLKERKLMRLLDSTLHVSEYTDKIDIIHEGNKARKIVREIKEVCAILSGLAIAHNYDEGQRLIKDREYATNAEFFRNVFEIGRRYKILNPDKIRNSYGKLIYFLMDSRKPEIQELINFDCVAPVKTVYSFLATKRRGLEMLQDPKIRIATMEIAPEGKSRSEIQKAIAAKEAAVRSILNKYAVKKSGAFRGLEFSFFSRGFSSTGDNHDEFEMTTEEVETCLYSLGDHSAHLRAFRRPCDMMIAYLKECFDPNDSNPKYNLSISAGNEGSRLSHGHAKQYTYVLQSLTLWREIANDMFALWHYAEADLLDPDNPYRLRDTGQGLNRVQDGQHVVSAMRKILRRVQAQIGAWVGSNVIHLGDHNVPNSFMFIDKYTQIPRILSPIVSCIEKIPELYRSTSAMRTYIDTQFGGPHHLKMLILTDFFRHAFDGSGADNFNDAGSCIDGRLTSTWSWCSKIEKKKYFPVFLLTSFAGFDGRFGE
;
A
#
# COMPACT_ATOMS: atom_id res chain seq x y z
N MET A 1 -9.54 2.77 6.20
CA MET A 1 -10.43 3.08 5.05
C MET A 1 -10.49 1.98 3.99
N ILE A 2 -10.01 0.76 4.26
CA ILE A 2 -10.04 -0.39 3.32
C ILE A 2 -11.16 -1.40 3.67
N THR A 3 -11.78 -1.30 4.84
CA THR A 3 -12.72 -2.32 5.36
C THR A 3 -14.21 -2.03 5.17
N LYS A 4 -14.63 -0.89 4.63
CA LYS A 4 -16.07 -0.50 4.60
C LYS A 4 -16.86 -0.86 3.32
N TYR A 5 -16.28 -1.57 2.34
CA TYR A 5 -17.01 -1.87 1.09
C TYR A 5 -16.81 -3.29 0.56
N PHE A 6 -16.86 -4.29 1.45
CA PHE A 6 -17.35 -5.61 1.06
C PHE A 6 -18.87 -5.63 1.31
N PRO A 7 -19.74 -5.81 0.29
CA PRO A 7 -21.16 -5.91 0.54
C PRO A 7 -21.44 -7.20 1.33
N PRO A 8 -22.23 -7.15 2.41
CA PRO A 8 -22.79 -8.36 2.99
C PRO A 8 -23.78 -8.97 1.98
N GLN A 9 -23.68 -10.29 1.77
CA GLN A 9 -24.66 -11.04 1.00
C GLN A 9 -26.02 -10.93 1.69
N SER A 10 -27.01 -10.37 0.99
CA SER A 10 -28.40 -10.38 1.43
C SER A 10 -28.94 -11.82 1.41
N PRO A 11 -29.63 -12.29 2.46
CA PRO A 11 -30.37 -13.55 2.40
C PRO A 11 -31.57 -13.37 1.45
N GLY A 12 -31.63 -14.19 0.41
CA GLY A 12 -32.75 -14.19 -0.54
C GLY A 12 -34.08 -14.48 0.15
N GLU A 13 -35.05 -13.60 -0.09
CA GLU A 13 -36.45 -13.80 0.23
C GLU A 13 -36.99 -15.07 -0.44
N LYS A 14 -37.63 -15.90 0.38
CA LYS A 14 -38.35 -17.11 -0.04
C LYS A 14 -39.53 -16.70 -0.93
N ARG A 15 -39.51 -17.16 -2.19
CA ARG A 15 -40.74 -17.33 -2.98
C ARG A 15 -41.32 -18.70 -2.70
N ALA A 16 -42.59 -18.71 -2.31
CA ALA A 16 -43.45 -19.87 -2.18
C ALA A 16 -43.87 -20.39 -3.55
N ASP A 17 -43.94 -21.71 -3.69
CA ASP A 17 -45.00 -22.43 -4.42
C ASP A 17 -44.92 -23.95 -4.11
N PRO A 18 -45.98 -24.74 -4.39
CA PRO A 18 -46.53 -25.66 -3.40
C PRO A 18 -46.38 -27.15 -3.76
N ASP A 19 -46.77 -27.98 -2.78
CA ASP A 19 -47.17 -29.39 -2.87
C ASP A 19 -46.19 -30.39 -3.50
N ILE A 20 -45.76 -31.37 -2.68
CA ILE A 20 -46.01 -32.80 -2.93
C ILE A 20 -45.80 -33.57 -1.62
N ASN A 21 -46.87 -34.26 -1.23
CA ASN A 21 -46.92 -35.28 -0.17
C ASN A 21 -45.82 -36.34 -0.27
N ARG A 22 -45.27 -36.77 0.87
CA ARG A 22 -45.27 -38.19 1.27
C ARG A 22 -44.84 -38.42 2.72
N LEU A 23 -45.69 -39.19 3.38
CA LEU A 23 -45.62 -39.71 4.75
C LEU A 23 -44.41 -40.64 4.97
N GLY A 24 -43.91 -40.65 6.20
CA GLY A 24 -42.95 -41.64 6.69
C GLY A 24 -42.61 -41.41 8.16
N SER A 25 -43.36 -42.06 9.05
CA SER A 25 -43.11 -42.23 10.48
C SER A 25 -41.86 -43.08 10.74
N ASP A 26 -41.05 -42.72 11.74
CA ASP A 26 -40.81 -43.51 12.97
C ASP A 26 -39.44 -43.33 13.65
N SER A 27 -39.54 -43.08 14.97
CA SER A 27 -38.70 -43.60 16.07
C SER A 27 -37.44 -42.86 16.58
N MET A 28 -37.24 -43.07 17.90
CA MET A 28 -36.09 -42.77 18.80
C MET A 28 -36.07 -41.37 19.44
N ARG A 29 -36.56 -41.14 20.67
CA ARG A 29 -36.14 -41.58 22.04
C ARG A 29 -34.70 -41.25 22.44
N ASN A 30 -34.61 -40.59 23.60
CA ASN A 30 -33.50 -40.41 24.57
C ASN A 30 -32.40 -39.40 24.26
N MET A 31 -32.38 -38.29 25.02
CA MET A 31 -31.33 -37.96 26.01
C MET A 31 -31.61 -36.58 26.62
N ASP A 32 -32.23 -36.53 27.80
CA ASP A 32 -32.35 -35.30 28.58
C ASP A 32 -32.23 -35.63 30.07
N ALA A 33 -30.99 -35.80 30.53
CA ALA A 33 -30.64 -35.97 31.95
C ALA A 33 -29.13 -35.79 32.14
N ARG A 34 -28.62 -34.54 32.15
CA ARG A 34 -27.28 -34.21 32.72
C ARG A 34 -26.99 -32.70 32.85
N ARG A 35 -27.94 -31.93 33.38
CA ARG A 35 -27.65 -30.57 33.92
C ARG A 35 -28.49 -30.35 35.17
N LYS A 36 -27.93 -30.66 36.34
CA LYS A 36 -28.37 -30.21 37.68
C LYS A 36 -27.48 -30.84 38.77
N LEU A 37 -26.18 -30.59 38.71
CA LEU A 37 -25.25 -30.99 39.78
C LEU A 37 -24.07 -30.00 39.95
N SER A 38 -24.26 -28.73 39.57
CA SER A 38 -23.27 -27.66 39.78
C SER A 38 -23.73 -26.56 40.74
N ASP A 39 -25.00 -26.56 41.15
CA ASP A 39 -25.63 -25.42 41.85
C ASP A 39 -25.87 -25.69 43.35
N LEU A 40 -25.10 -26.60 43.97
CA LEU A 40 -25.42 -27.10 45.32
C LEU A 40 -24.22 -27.24 46.27
N LEU A 41 -23.07 -26.62 45.98
CA LEU A 41 -21.95 -26.56 46.92
C LEU A 41 -21.23 -25.20 46.79
N ASP A 42 -21.70 -24.22 47.56
CA ASP A 42 -20.88 -23.50 48.55
C ASP A 42 -21.50 -22.13 48.89
N SER A 43 -22.40 -22.16 49.88
CA SER A 43 -22.81 -21.00 50.67
C SER A 43 -23.06 -21.44 52.11
N ALA A 44 -22.13 -21.12 53.01
CA ALA A 44 -22.31 -21.01 54.47
C ALA A 44 -21.11 -20.20 55.02
N GLU A 45 -21.23 -18.88 55.08
CA GLU A 45 -21.47 -18.07 56.29
C GLU A 45 -20.35 -18.10 57.35
N THR A 46 -19.72 -16.93 57.57
CA THR A 46 -19.52 -16.33 58.92
C THR A 46 -18.99 -14.89 58.82
N GLN A 47 -19.72 -13.95 59.42
CA GLN A 47 -19.26 -12.66 60.00
C GLN A 47 -19.58 -12.73 61.51
N PRO A 48 -19.00 -11.92 62.45
CA PRO A 48 -18.70 -10.49 62.29
C PRO A 48 -17.45 -9.94 63.05
N THR A 49 -17.07 -8.68 62.80
CA THR A 49 -17.00 -7.55 63.77
C THR A 49 -16.35 -6.29 63.16
N ALA A 50 -16.83 -5.13 63.59
CA ALA A 50 -16.52 -3.80 63.07
C ALA A 50 -15.34 -3.10 63.78
N SER A 51 -14.56 -2.27 63.07
CA SER A 51 -14.43 -0.83 63.34
C SER A 51 -13.32 -0.15 62.50
N ALA A 52 -13.68 1.00 61.93
CA ALA A 52 -12.88 2.19 61.64
C ALA A 52 -11.54 2.09 60.88
N LYS A 53 -11.55 2.54 59.62
CA LYS A 53 -10.89 3.81 59.21
C LYS A 53 -11.39 4.23 57.83
N LYS A 54 -12.12 5.34 57.85
CA LYS A 54 -12.63 6.15 56.75
C LYS A 54 -11.66 7.32 56.68
N ASP A 55 -11.06 7.59 55.51
CA ASP A 55 -10.42 8.86 55.10
C ASP A 55 -9.50 8.55 53.89
N ASP A 56 -10.02 8.61 52.67
CA ASP A 56 -9.22 8.97 51.46
C ASP A 56 -10.04 9.16 50.16
N GLU A 57 -11.36 8.88 50.14
CA GLU A 57 -12.17 8.99 48.91
C GLU A 57 -12.99 10.28 48.77
N ASP A 58 -13.17 11.07 49.83
CA ASP A 58 -13.99 12.30 49.78
C ASP A 58 -13.22 13.54 49.26
N THR A 59 -11.89 13.48 49.10
CA THR A 59 -11.08 14.64 48.68
C THR A 59 -11.00 14.79 47.15
N LYS A 60 -11.11 13.70 46.38
CA LYS A 60 -11.04 13.74 44.90
C LYS A 60 -12.37 14.06 44.22
N VAL A 61 -13.49 13.80 44.89
CA VAL A 61 -14.84 14.11 44.36
C VAL A 61 -15.17 15.60 44.50
N SER A 62 -14.57 16.29 45.47
CA SER A 62 -14.68 17.75 45.69
C SER A 62 -13.95 18.57 44.60
N GLU A 63 -12.77 18.16 44.17
CA GLU A 63 -11.98 18.89 43.15
C GLU A 63 -12.60 18.80 41.74
N ILE A 64 -13.21 17.66 41.40
CA ILE A 64 -13.88 17.47 40.10
C ILE A 64 -15.19 18.27 40.03
N ALA A 65 -15.91 18.40 41.15
CA ALA A 65 -17.13 19.22 41.22
C ALA A 65 -16.83 20.73 41.07
N ASN A 66 -15.69 21.21 41.60
CA ASN A 66 -15.26 22.60 41.44
C ASN A 66 -14.74 22.92 40.03
N MET A 67 -14.12 21.97 39.33
CA MET A 67 -13.67 22.18 37.95
C MET A 67 -14.84 22.31 36.95
N VAL A 68 -15.89 21.51 37.16
CA VAL A 68 -17.09 21.51 36.30
C VAL A 68 -17.99 22.73 36.54
N SER A 69 -18.01 23.29 37.76
CA SER A 69 -18.70 24.56 38.04
C SER A 69 -17.96 25.77 37.46
N THR A 70 -16.62 25.76 37.48
CA THR A 70 -15.77 26.85 36.95
C THR A 70 -15.83 26.91 35.41
N LEU A 71 -15.85 25.77 34.74
CA LEU A 71 -16.01 25.68 33.27
C LEU A 71 -17.43 26.05 32.79
N ARG A 72 -18.47 25.80 33.60
CA ARG A 72 -19.84 26.28 33.32
C ARG A 72 -20.01 27.80 33.51
N LEU A 73 -19.22 28.42 34.40
CA LEU A 73 -19.23 29.87 34.59
C LEU A 73 -18.54 30.61 33.44
N LEU A 74 -17.49 30.02 32.85
CA LEU A 74 -16.81 30.53 31.65
C LEU A 74 -17.68 30.44 30.38
N GLY A 75 -18.62 29.49 30.33
CA GLY A 75 -19.57 29.33 29.22
C GLY A 75 -20.78 30.27 29.24
N THR A 76 -21.02 31.02 30.33
CA THR A 76 -22.22 31.86 30.49
C THR A 76 -21.96 33.36 30.56
N LEU A 77 -20.70 33.82 30.54
CA LEU A 77 -20.35 35.24 30.42
C LEU A 77 -20.01 35.60 28.97
N GLY A 78 -21.00 36.13 28.26
CA GLY A 78 -20.81 36.74 26.96
C GLY A 78 -19.89 37.96 27.04
N ALA A 79 -18.99 38.07 26.06
CA ALA A 79 -18.27 39.26 25.62
C ALA A 79 -17.75 40.25 26.69
N ARG A 80 -16.41 40.35 26.76
CA ARG A 80 -15.55 41.33 27.47
C ARG A 80 -14.96 40.85 28.79
N VAL A 81 -13.90 40.04 28.70
CA VAL A 81 -12.84 39.98 29.73
C VAL A 81 -11.50 39.93 28.98
N ASP A 82 -10.57 40.82 29.37
CA ASP A 82 -9.21 40.86 28.85
C ASP A 82 -8.37 39.78 29.54
N VAL A 83 -8.16 38.67 28.82
CA VAL A 83 -7.50 37.46 29.34
C VAL A 83 -6.02 37.72 29.69
N ALA A 84 -5.40 38.75 29.09
CA ALA A 84 -3.99 39.07 29.31
C ALA A 84 -3.71 39.59 30.72
N SER A 85 -4.64 40.35 31.32
CA SER A 85 -4.44 40.88 32.69
C SER A 85 -4.60 39.79 33.75
N ALA A 86 -5.54 38.87 33.56
CA ALA A 86 -5.81 37.79 34.52
C ALA A 86 -4.66 36.76 34.62
N ILE A 87 -3.91 36.56 33.54
CA ILE A 87 -2.75 35.66 33.52
C ILE A 87 -1.55 36.28 34.26
N THR A 88 -1.44 37.61 34.25
CA THR A 88 -0.33 38.34 34.88
C THR A 88 -0.45 38.35 36.41
N ASP A 89 -1.67 38.38 36.95
CA ASP A 89 -1.93 38.36 38.40
C ASP A 89 -1.72 36.98 39.06
N LEU A 90 -1.76 35.90 38.26
CA LEU A 90 -1.61 34.52 38.74
C LEU A 90 -0.17 34.00 38.72
N PHE A 91 0.73 34.62 37.94
CA PHE A 91 2.11 34.17 37.75
C PHE A 91 3.09 35.35 37.68
N PRO A 92 3.44 35.96 38.82
CA PRO A 92 4.22 37.21 38.87
C PRO A 92 5.72 37.06 38.52
N ASP A 93 6.24 35.83 38.34
CA ASP A 93 7.68 35.58 38.12
C ASP A 93 8.06 35.28 36.64
N LEU A 94 7.20 35.61 35.67
CA LEU A 94 7.51 35.49 34.23
C LEU A 94 7.71 36.87 33.59
N GLU A 95 8.86 37.50 33.84
CA GLU A 95 9.25 38.75 33.19
C GLU A 95 10.22 38.52 32.02
N SER A 96 9.70 38.40 30.80
CA SER A 96 10.20 39.15 29.63
C SER A 96 9.20 39.07 28.46
N LYS A 97 8.90 40.23 27.86
CA LYS A 97 7.76 40.48 26.96
C LYS A 97 7.93 40.00 25.51
N GLU A 98 8.85 39.07 25.21
CA GLU A 98 9.10 38.62 23.82
C GLU A 98 8.61 37.20 23.50
N GLU A 99 8.11 36.43 24.46
CA GLU A 99 7.69 35.03 24.21
C GLU A 99 6.17 34.81 24.06
N VAL A 100 5.32 35.82 24.27
CA VAL A 100 3.85 35.64 24.21
C VAL A 100 3.25 35.92 22.83
N GLN A 101 3.99 36.60 21.93
CA GLN A 101 3.48 36.92 20.59
C GLN A 101 3.79 35.83 19.54
N ASN A 102 4.60 34.83 19.87
CA ASN A 102 4.99 33.74 18.97
C ASN A 102 4.14 32.45 19.10
N VAL A 103 3.06 32.45 19.87
CA VAL A 103 2.22 31.25 20.08
C VAL A 103 1.02 31.16 19.11
N VAL A 104 0.72 32.21 18.34
CA VAL A 104 -0.46 32.24 17.45
C VAL A 104 -0.11 32.09 15.95
N GLU A 105 1.15 32.20 15.54
CA GLU A 105 1.54 32.04 14.12
C GLU A 105 2.86 31.25 13.96
N GLY A 106 2.76 30.01 13.48
CA GLY A 106 3.84 29.32 12.74
C GLY A 106 4.57 28.17 13.45
N GLU A 107 4.28 26.93 13.04
CA GLU A 107 5.28 25.84 13.05
C GLU A 107 5.83 25.63 11.63
N THR A 108 6.86 26.40 11.31
CA THR A 108 7.85 26.07 10.27
C THR A 108 9.25 26.38 10.79
N GLY A 109 10.11 25.36 10.82
CA GLY A 109 11.56 25.51 10.70
C GLY A 109 12.36 25.62 11.99
N THR A 110 12.83 24.48 12.51
CA THR A 110 14.06 24.45 13.30
C THR A 110 15.26 24.52 12.35
N GLY A 111 16.00 25.63 12.41
CA GLY A 111 17.27 25.80 11.73
C GLY A 111 18.39 25.12 12.49
N ILE A 112 19.07 24.17 11.84
CA ILE A 112 20.48 23.87 12.10
C ILE A 112 21.26 24.56 10.99
N ASN A 113 22.01 25.60 11.35
CA ASN A 113 22.94 26.28 10.46
C ASN A 113 24.22 25.44 10.32
N LEU A 114 24.51 24.96 9.12
CA LEU A 114 25.85 24.54 8.70
C LEU A 114 26.13 25.16 7.33
N LEU A 115 26.75 26.36 7.41
CA LEU A 115 27.74 26.95 6.50
C LEU A 115 27.45 26.96 4.97
N GLY A 116 27.31 28.19 4.45
CA GLY A 116 27.86 28.58 3.14
C GLY A 116 26.87 29.02 2.08
N ALA A 117 26.23 30.18 2.27
CA ALA A 117 25.58 30.89 1.19
C ALA A 117 26.62 31.67 0.38
N ASP A 118 26.65 31.45 -0.94
CA ASP A 118 27.10 32.45 -1.89
C ASP A 118 26.31 32.35 -3.20
N GLY A 119 25.64 33.47 -3.53
CA GLY A 119 25.62 34.03 -4.87
C GLY A 119 24.92 33.26 -5.99
N ASN A 120 23.67 33.64 -6.23
CA ASN A 120 22.95 33.49 -7.49
C ASN A 120 23.86 33.80 -8.71
N LYS A 121 24.12 32.78 -9.54
CA LYS A 121 24.53 32.93 -10.93
C LYS A 121 23.69 31.97 -11.76
N ASP A 122 23.08 32.49 -12.82
CA ASP A 122 22.49 31.70 -13.89
C ASP A 122 23.51 30.67 -14.37
N VAL A 123 23.29 29.39 -14.03
CA VAL A 123 24.13 28.29 -14.53
C VAL A 123 23.42 27.65 -15.71
N ASN A 124 23.85 28.05 -16.90
CA ASN A 124 23.77 27.19 -18.08
C ASN A 124 24.75 26.03 -17.81
N VAL A 125 24.27 24.94 -17.21
CA VAL A 125 25.10 23.76 -16.89
C VAL A 125 25.36 23.03 -18.21
N ASP A 126 26.54 23.24 -18.76
CA ASP A 126 27.11 22.36 -19.76
C ASP A 126 27.48 21.06 -19.03
N VAL A 127 26.56 20.09 -19.03
CA VAL A 127 26.75 18.79 -18.37
C VAL A 127 27.82 18.02 -19.14
N THR A 128 29.00 17.88 -18.55
CA THR A 128 30.09 17.05 -19.10
C THR A 128 29.67 15.58 -19.12
N MET A 129 30.02 14.81 -20.17
CA MET A 129 29.61 13.40 -20.33
C MET A 129 29.99 12.48 -19.15
N ASP A 130 30.97 12.86 -18.33
CA ASP A 130 31.41 12.10 -17.15
C ASP A 130 30.38 12.19 -15.99
N ASP A 131 29.69 13.33 -15.84
CA ASP A 131 28.67 13.55 -14.79
C ASP A 131 27.36 12.78 -15.10
N GLU A 132 27.00 12.65 -16.38
CA GLU A 132 25.89 11.78 -16.81
C GLU A 132 26.17 10.29 -16.53
N SER A 133 27.42 9.85 -16.62
CA SER A 133 27.79 8.46 -16.39
C SER A 133 27.76 8.09 -14.91
N GLU A 134 28.23 8.98 -14.02
CA GLU A 134 28.21 8.78 -12.57
C GLU A 134 26.77 8.81 -12.03
N THR A 135 25.95 9.77 -12.45
CA THR A 135 24.53 9.86 -12.08
C THR A 135 23.73 8.64 -12.53
N MET A 136 24.01 8.12 -13.73
CA MET A 136 23.38 6.90 -14.24
C MET A 136 23.79 5.64 -13.48
N THR A 137 25.07 5.56 -13.07
CA THR A 137 25.58 4.47 -12.23
C THR A 137 24.89 4.45 -10.88
N GLU A 138 24.82 5.61 -10.22
CA GLU A 138 24.15 5.75 -8.92
C GLU A 138 22.66 5.43 -9.01
N TYR A 139 22.01 5.80 -10.12
CA TYR A 139 20.62 5.47 -10.40
C TYR A 139 20.37 3.95 -10.43
N TYR A 140 21.14 3.19 -11.22
CA TYR A 140 20.96 1.73 -11.31
C TYR A 140 21.34 0.99 -10.02
N LEU A 141 22.35 1.48 -9.30
CA LEU A 141 22.68 0.96 -7.97
C LEU A 141 21.53 1.16 -6.99
N THR A 142 20.91 2.34 -7.01
CA THR A 142 19.75 2.65 -6.16
C THR A 142 18.55 1.79 -6.50
N ILE A 143 18.23 1.63 -7.79
CA ILE A 143 17.13 0.76 -8.23
C ILE A 143 17.39 -0.68 -7.83
N ALA A 144 18.59 -1.20 -8.07
CA ALA A 144 18.89 -2.61 -7.81
C ALA A 144 18.67 -2.99 -6.33
N LYS A 145 18.88 -2.04 -5.40
CA LYS A 145 18.63 -2.25 -3.96
C LYS A 145 17.19 -2.59 -3.64
N PHE A 146 16.23 -2.09 -4.43
CA PHE A 146 14.80 -2.26 -4.18
C PHE A 146 14.09 -3.12 -5.23
N ALA A 147 14.67 -3.27 -6.43
CA ALA A 147 14.15 -4.12 -7.50
C ALA A 147 14.17 -5.60 -7.07
N PRO A 148 13.00 -6.24 -6.87
CA PRO A 148 12.99 -7.62 -6.42
C PRO A 148 13.42 -8.56 -7.55
N LEU A 149 14.16 -9.62 -7.19
CA LEU A 149 14.60 -10.61 -8.16
C LEU A 149 13.39 -11.39 -8.70
N ARG A 150 13.31 -11.62 -10.02
CA ARG A 150 12.17 -12.26 -10.65
C ARG A 150 12.07 -13.72 -10.19
N LEU A 151 10.84 -14.18 -9.97
CA LEU A 151 10.61 -15.57 -9.59
C LEU A 151 10.98 -16.52 -10.74
N SER A 152 11.81 -17.51 -10.43
CA SER A 152 12.04 -18.70 -11.25
C SER A 152 10.77 -19.53 -11.41
N LEU A 153 10.77 -20.47 -12.36
CA LEU A 153 9.63 -21.36 -12.58
C LEU A 153 9.28 -22.19 -11.32
N LYS A 154 10.30 -22.63 -10.57
CA LYS A 154 10.13 -23.37 -9.32
C LYS A 154 9.49 -22.48 -8.24
N GLU A 155 10.01 -21.27 -8.05
CA GLU A 155 9.46 -20.33 -7.06
C GLU A 155 8.04 -19.90 -7.40
N ARG A 156 7.67 -19.76 -8.69
CA ARG A 156 6.26 -19.49 -9.07
C ARG A 156 5.30 -20.60 -8.65
N LYS A 157 5.75 -21.86 -8.64
CA LYS A 157 4.94 -22.99 -8.14
C LYS A 157 4.75 -22.88 -6.63
N LEU A 158 5.81 -22.57 -5.89
CA LEU A 158 5.76 -22.32 -4.45
C LEU A 158 4.90 -21.10 -4.09
N MET A 159 4.95 -20.03 -4.90
CA MET A 159 4.11 -18.86 -4.72
C MET A 159 2.63 -19.21 -4.84
N ARG A 160 2.24 -19.98 -5.87
CA ARG A 160 0.85 -20.45 -6.04
C ARG A 160 0.41 -21.37 -4.90
N LEU A 161 1.34 -22.19 -4.40
CA LEU A 161 1.09 -23.05 -3.25
C LEU A 161 0.77 -22.21 -2.01
N LEU A 162 1.60 -21.21 -1.72
CA LEU A 162 1.40 -20.27 -0.62
C LEU A 162 0.08 -19.50 -0.76
N ASP A 163 -0.21 -18.96 -1.94
CA ASP A 163 -1.46 -18.22 -2.19
C ASP A 163 -2.68 -19.12 -1.93
N SER A 164 -2.63 -20.37 -2.40
CA SER A 164 -3.68 -21.37 -2.13
C SER A 164 -3.81 -21.67 -0.63
N THR A 165 -2.70 -21.84 0.08
CA THR A 165 -2.69 -22.03 1.54
C THR A 165 -3.35 -20.86 2.27
N LEU A 166 -2.98 -19.63 1.93
CA LEU A 166 -3.51 -18.41 2.56
C LEU A 166 -4.99 -18.17 2.22
N HIS A 167 -5.43 -18.64 1.04
CA HIS A 167 -6.83 -18.56 0.65
C HIS A 167 -7.71 -19.47 1.51
N VAL A 168 -7.25 -20.70 1.78
CA VAL A 168 -7.94 -21.68 2.64
C VAL A 168 -7.81 -21.34 4.13
N SER A 169 -6.77 -20.62 4.53
CA SER A 169 -6.54 -20.25 5.92
C SER A 169 -7.49 -19.16 6.42
N GLU A 170 -8.09 -19.40 7.58
CA GLU A 170 -8.91 -18.43 8.34
C GLU A 170 -8.07 -17.67 9.40
N TYR A 171 -6.74 -17.54 9.18
CA TYR A 171 -5.81 -17.01 10.18
C TYR A 171 -6.27 -15.68 10.80
N THR A 172 -6.53 -14.68 9.96
CA THR A 172 -6.95 -13.34 10.41
C THR A 172 -8.32 -13.37 11.09
N ASP A 173 -9.24 -14.23 10.63
CA ASP A 173 -10.59 -14.33 11.21
C ASP A 173 -10.55 -14.91 12.63
N LYS A 174 -9.56 -15.77 12.92
CA LYS A 174 -9.36 -16.36 14.24
C LYS A 174 -8.45 -15.54 15.16
N ILE A 175 -7.52 -14.76 14.59
CA ILE A 175 -6.50 -14.01 15.34
C ILE A 175 -6.84 -12.52 15.50
N ASP A 176 -7.52 -11.88 14.56
CA ASP A 176 -7.84 -10.45 14.64
C ASP A 176 -9.22 -10.21 15.28
N ILE A 177 -9.46 -10.93 16.39
CA ILE A 177 -10.65 -10.81 17.25
C ILE A 177 -10.24 -10.63 18.71
N ILE A 178 -11.13 -10.01 19.50
CA ILE A 178 -11.03 -9.99 20.96
C ILE A 178 -11.06 -11.43 21.46
N HIS A 179 -10.13 -11.78 22.34
CA HIS A 179 -9.89 -13.16 22.73
C HIS A 179 -9.85 -13.30 24.25
N GLU A 180 -10.54 -14.32 24.76
CA GLU A 180 -10.48 -14.76 26.16
C GLU A 180 -9.41 -15.84 26.33
N GLY A 181 -8.44 -15.64 27.23
CA GLY A 181 -7.35 -16.59 27.49
C GLY A 181 -6.05 -16.30 26.73
N ASN A 182 -5.16 -17.28 26.64
CA ASN A 182 -3.79 -17.07 26.15
C ASN A 182 -3.73 -16.90 24.63
N LYS A 183 -3.63 -15.64 24.18
CA LYS A 183 -3.54 -15.26 22.75
C LYS A 183 -2.32 -15.86 22.07
N ALA A 184 -1.17 -15.89 22.73
CA ALA A 184 0.08 -16.38 22.16
C ALA A 184 -0.01 -17.87 21.77
N ARG A 185 -0.61 -18.71 22.64
CA ARG A 185 -0.85 -20.12 22.32
C ARG A 185 -1.79 -20.32 21.14
N LYS A 186 -2.78 -19.44 20.96
CA LYS A 186 -3.68 -19.49 19.79
C LYS A 186 -2.95 -19.10 18.51
N ILE A 187 -2.17 -18.03 18.53
CA ILE A 187 -1.31 -17.62 17.41
C ILE A 187 -0.42 -18.79 16.98
N VAL A 188 0.30 -19.43 17.92
CA VAL A 188 1.16 -20.58 17.63
C VAL A 188 0.39 -21.74 17.00
N ARG A 189 -0.84 -22.00 17.45
CA ARG A 189 -1.70 -23.05 16.87
C ARG A 189 -2.06 -22.73 15.42
N GLU A 190 -2.50 -21.51 15.15
CA GLU A 190 -2.86 -21.08 13.79
C GLU A 190 -1.62 -21.02 12.88
N ILE A 191 -0.45 -20.64 13.41
CA ILE A 191 0.80 -20.70 12.64
C ILE A 191 1.09 -22.15 12.22
N LYS A 192 0.98 -23.10 13.15
CA LYS A 192 1.18 -24.53 12.87
C LYS A 192 0.13 -25.06 11.88
N GLU A 193 -1.10 -24.57 11.93
CA GLU A 193 -2.17 -24.92 10.97
C GLU A 193 -1.80 -24.46 9.55
N VAL A 194 -1.35 -23.22 9.38
CA VAL A 194 -0.86 -22.70 8.08
C VAL A 194 0.31 -23.54 7.55
N CYS A 195 1.31 -23.84 8.39
CA CYS A 195 2.44 -24.68 8.00
C CYS A 195 2.01 -26.12 7.64
N ALA A 196 1.02 -26.68 8.34
CA ALA A 196 0.48 -28.00 8.04
C ALA A 196 -0.26 -28.03 6.69
N ILE A 197 -1.10 -27.01 6.41
CA ILE A 197 -1.80 -26.88 5.11
C ILE A 197 -0.76 -26.75 3.99
N LEU A 198 0.25 -25.91 4.17
CA LEU A 198 1.32 -25.72 3.19
C LEU A 198 2.08 -27.02 2.91
N SER A 199 2.42 -27.77 3.96
CA SER A 199 3.12 -29.07 3.84
C SER A 199 2.22 -30.12 3.16
N GLY A 200 0.93 -30.15 3.47
CA GLY A 200 -0.04 -31.06 2.86
C GLY A 200 -0.23 -30.79 1.37
N LEU A 201 -0.36 -29.51 0.98
CA LEU A 201 -0.42 -29.13 -0.44
C LEU A 201 0.92 -29.37 -1.16
N ALA A 202 2.05 -29.20 -0.46
CA ALA A 202 3.38 -29.49 -1.02
C ALA A 202 3.51 -30.96 -1.44
N ILE A 203 2.97 -31.91 -0.66
CA ILE A 203 2.92 -33.35 -1.03
C ILE A 203 2.19 -33.56 -2.35
N ALA A 204 1.03 -32.92 -2.51
CA ALA A 204 0.22 -33.07 -3.72
C ALA A 204 0.96 -32.57 -4.97
N HIS A 205 1.90 -31.64 -4.80
CA HIS A 205 2.76 -31.14 -5.87
C HIS A 205 4.04 -31.96 -6.06
N ASN A 206 4.70 -32.36 -4.97
CA ASN A 206 5.93 -33.17 -4.97
C ASN A 206 5.93 -34.10 -3.75
N TYR A 207 5.70 -35.40 -4.01
CA TYR A 207 5.55 -36.42 -2.98
C TYR A 207 6.79 -36.53 -2.08
N ASP A 208 7.99 -36.60 -2.67
CA ASP A 208 9.23 -36.83 -1.92
C ASP A 208 9.59 -35.65 -1.03
N GLU A 209 9.47 -34.42 -1.54
CA GLU A 209 9.73 -33.19 -0.77
C GLU A 209 8.67 -33.01 0.33
N GLY A 210 7.40 -33.18 0.00
CA GLY A 210 6.33 -33.04 0.98
C GLY A 210 6.37 -34.11 2.08
N GLN A 211 6.78 -35.34 1.76
CA GLN A 211 6.94 -36.39 2.75
C GLN A 211 8.05 -36.04 3.75
N ARG A 212 9.13 -35.39 3.32
CA ARG A 212 10.18 -34.87 4.23
C ARG A 212 9.62 -33.81 5.18
N LEU A 213 8.76 -32.92 4.69
CA LEU A 213 8.13 -31.88 5.52
C LEU A 213 7.22 -32.46 6.63
N ILE A 214 6.59 -33.61 6.38
CA ILE A 214 5.66 -34.24 7.33
C ILE A 214 6.33 -35.25 8.27
N LYS A 215 7.39 -35.93 7.83
CA LYS A 215 7.95 -37.10 8.52
C LYS A 215 8.36 -36.81 9.96
N ASP A 216 8.86 -35.61 10.24
CA ASP A 216 9.35 -35.27 11.58
C ASP A 216 8.34 -34.43 12.40
N ARG A 217 7.27 -33.90 11.78
CA ARG A 217 6.32 -32.91 12.35
C ARG A 217 6.98 -31.76 13.13
N GLU A 218 8.28 -31.61 13.00
CA GLU A 218 9.12 -30.65 13.68
C GLU A 218 9.40 -29.52 12.69
N TYR A 219 8.61 -28.45 12.80
CA TYR A 219 8.69 -27.31 11.89
C TYR A 219 10.06 -26.64 11.90
N ALA A 220 10.79 -26.72 13.01
CA ALA A 220 12.15 -26.19 13.15
C ALA A 220 13.13 -26.83 12.15
N THR A 221 13.05 -28.14 11.94
CA THR A 221 13.90 -28.88 10.97
C THR A 221 13.64 -28.42 9.53
N ASN A 222 12.44 -27.92 9.26
CA ASN A 222 12.01 -27.44 7.94
C ASN A 222 11.90 -25.90 7.87
N ALA A 223 12.49 -25.18 8.82
CA ALA A 223 12.37 -23.72 8.93
C ALA A 223 12.79 -22.99 7.65
N GLU A 224 13.88 -23.45 7.02
CA GLU A 224 14.38 -22.84 5.79
C GLU A 224 13.36 -22.88 4.64
N PHE A 225 12.65 -24.01 4.50
CA PHE A 225 11.59 -24.14 3.50
C PHE A 225 10.48 -23.11 3.72
N PHE A 226 9.94 -23.02 4.95
CA PHE A 226 8.86 -22.09 5.27
C PHE A 226 9.27 -20.63 5.08
N ARG A 227 10.45 -20.24 5.60
CA ARG A 227 10.99 -18.88 5.44
C ARG A 227 11.14 -18.49 3.97
N ASN A 228 11.65 -19.40 3.16
CA ASN A 228 11.83 -19.16 1.72
C ASN A 228 10.48 -19.03 1.01
N VAL A 229 9.49 -19.86 1.33
CA VAL A 229 8.15 -19.74 0.75
C VAL A 229 7.50 -18.40 1.13
N PHE A 230 7.59 -17.99 2.39
CA PHE A 230 7.05 -16.70 2.84
C PHE A 230 7.80 -15.50 2.25
N GLU A 231 9.11 -15.59 2.05
CA GLU A 231 9.89 -14.60 1.28
C GLU A 231 9.42 -14.50 -0.17
N ILE A 232 9.20 -15.64 -0.84
CA ILE A 232 8.70 -15.68 -2.23
C ILE A 232 7.35 -14.95 -2.35
N GLY A 233 6.44 -15.16 -1.38
CA GLY A 233 5.15 -14.45 -1.33
C GLY A 233 5.33 -12.94 -1.21
N ARG A 234 6.22 -12.49 -0.32
CA ARG A 234 6.55 -11.08 -0.15
C ARG A 234 7.19 -10.46 -1.39
N ARG A 235 8.23 -11.09 -1.93
CA ARG A 235 8.88 -10.68 -3.18
C ARG A 235 7.90 -10.58 -4.35
N TYR A 236 6.98 -11.54 -4.47
CA TYR A 236 5.94 -11.52 -5.51
C TYR A 236 5.02 -10.30 -5.37
N LYS A 237 4.61 -9.95 -4.15
CA LYS A 237 3.78 -8.76 -3.87
C LYS A 237 4.51 -7.47 -4.26
N ILE A 238 5.79 -7.34 -3.93
CA ILE A 238 6.56 -6.13 -4.29
C ILE A 238 6.71 -6.02 -5.81
N LEU A 239 6.99 -7.13 -6.51
CA LEU A 239 7.04 -7.17 -7.98
C LEU A 239 5.68 -6.84 -8.62
N ASN A 240 4.57 -7.25 -8.00
CA ASN A 240 3.22 -7.09 -8.53
C ASN A 240 2.29 -6.52 -7.45
N PRO A 241 2.37 -5.21 -7.14
CA PRO A 241 1.61 -4.61 -6.03
C PRO A 241 0.10 -4.78 -6.16
N ASP A 242 -0.41 -4.97 -7.37
CA ASP A 242 -1.82 -5.16 -7.68
C ASP A 242 -2.32 -6.61 -7.53
N LYS A 243 -1.45 -7.60 -7.30
CA LYS A 243 -1.80 -9.02 -7.19
C LYS A 243 -1.90 -9.50 -5.73
N ILE A 244 -2.45 -10.72 -5.53
CA ILE A 244 -2.64 -11.42 -4.23
C ILE A 244 -3.26 -10.56 -3.11
N ARG A 245 -4.21 -9.68 -3.47
CA ARG A 245 -4.80 -8.68 -2.54
C ARG A 245 -5.46 -9.31 -1.30
N ASN A 246 -6.17 -10.42 -1.49
CA ASN A 246 -6.89 -11.09 -0.40
C ASN A 246 -5.98 -11.92 0.51
N SER A 247 -4.85 -12.38 -0.01
CA SER A 247 -3.96 -13.34 0.68
C SER A 247 -2.78 -12.65 1.36
N TYR A 248 -2.25 -11.58 0.76
CA TYR A 248 -1.03 -10.94 1.27
C TYR A 248 -1.23 -10.26 2.62
N GLY A 249 -2.40 -9.64 2.87
CA GLY A 249 -2.73 -9.09 4.19
C GLY A 249 -2.66 -10.16 5.29
N LYS A 250 -3.16 -11.37 5.02
CA LYS A 250 -3.03 -12.51 5.93
C LYS A 250 -1.58 -12.92 6.14
N LEU A 251 -0.79 -12.99 5.05
CA LEU A 251 0.63 -13.33 5.13
C LEU A 251 1.40 -12.35 6.00
N ILE A 252 1.26 -11.05 5.76
CA ILE A 252 2.04 -10.05 6.51
C ILE A 252 1.62 -10.02 7.98
N TYR A 253 0.32 -10.15 8.30
CA TYR A 253 -0.15 -10.23 9.69
C TYR A 253 0.29 -11.52 10.39
N PHE A 254 0.29 -12.65 9.69
CA PHE A 254 0.92 -13.88 10.16
C PHE A 254 2.40 -13.65 10.49
N LEU A 255 3.15 -12.97 9.61
CA LEU A 255 4.56 -12.72 9.83
C LEU A 255 4.81 -11.75 11.00
N MET A 256 4.01 -10.69 11.13
CA MET A 256 4.06 -9.78 12.28
C MET A 256 3.91 -10.53 13.61
N ASP A 257 2.98 -11.48 13.69
CA ASP A 257 2.81 -12.31 14.88
C ASP A 257 3.99 -13.25 15.11
N SER A 258 4.52 -13.86 14.04
CA SER A 258 5.67 -14.76 14.13
C SER A 258 6.97 -14.08 14.58
N ARG A 259 7.01 -12.75 14.59
CA ARG A 259 8.15 -11.94 15.05
C ARG A 259 8.10 -11.58 16.53
N LYS A 260 6.98 -11.85 17.22
CA LYS A 260 6.87 -11.63 18.66
C LYS A 260 7.78 -12.60 19.42
N PRO A 261 8.56 -12.14 20.42
CA PRO A 261 9.50 -12.98 21.15
C PRO A 261 8.85 -14.25 21.74
N GLU A 262 7.70 -14.10 22.40
CA GLU A 262 6.98 -15.21 23.02
C GLU A 262 6.43 -16.23 22.02
N ILE A 263 6.21 -15.81 20.77
CA ILE A 263 5.78 -16.70 19.68
C ILE A 263 6.98 -17.42 19.10
N GLN A 264 8.09 -16.72 18.86
CA GLN A 264 9.34 -17.29 18.35
C GLN A 264 9.87 -18.41 19.25
N GLU A 265 9.85 -18.20 20.56
CA GLU A 265 10.23 -19.22 21.54
C GLU A 265 9.37 -20.50 21.44
N LEU A 266 8.07 -20.35 21.18
CA LEU A 266 7.12 -21.46 21.10
C LEU A 266 7.13 -22.21 19.76
N ILE A 267 7.44 -21.53 18.65
CA ILE A 267 7.58 -22.15 17.33
C ILE A 267 8.99 -22.71 17.09
N ASN A 268 10.00 -22.18 17.79
CA ASN A 268 11.41 -22.56 17.74
C ASN A 268 12.09 -22.36 16.36
N PHE A 269 11.60 -21.41 15.56
CA PHE A 269 12.29 -20.94 14.35
C PHE A 269 11.75 -19.56 13.90
N ASP A 270 12.53 -18.83 13.10
CA ASP A 270 12.10 -17.55 12.52
C ASP A 270 11.34 -17.79 11.21
N CYS A 271 10.21 -17.13 10.99
CA CYS A 271 9.45 -17.24 9.73
C CYS A 271 9.90 -16.24 8.65
N VAL A 272 10.75 -15.26 9.01
CA VAL A 272 11.10 -14.14 8.12
C VAL A 272 12.50 -14.32 7.54
N ALA A 273 12.64 -14.24 6.22
CA ALA A 273 13.92 -14.06 5.54
C ALA A 273 13.98 -12.70 4.82
N PRO A 274 15.15 -12.09 4.60
CA PRO A 274 15.25 -10.87 3.79
C PRO A 274 14.75 -11.11 2.35
N VAL A 275 14.03 -10.14 1.79
CA VAL A 275 13.57 -10.20 0.39
C VAL A 275 14.77 -10.14 -0.55
N LYS A 276 14.80 -11.05 -1.53
CA LYS A 276 15.88 -11.10 -2.52
C LYS A 276 15.70 -10.00 -3.57
N THR A 277 16.69 -9.12 -3.67
CA THR A 277 16.74 -8.04 -4.67
C THR A 277 17.84 -8.29 -5.69
N VAL A 278 17.80 -7.55 -6.80
CA VAL A 278 18.87 -7.59 -7.81
C VAL A 278 20.20 -7.25 -7.17
N TYR A 279 20.26 -6.24 -6.29
CA TYR A 279 21.48 -5.89 -5.58
C TYR A 279 21.94 -6.98 -4.62
N SER A 280 21.04 -7.54 -3.79
CA SER A 280 21.44 -8.56 -2.81
C SER A 280 22.02 -9.80 -3.51
N PHE A 281 21.53 -10.12 -4.71
CA PHE A 281 22.05 -11.20 -5.53
C PHE A 281 23.38 -10.82 -6.21
N LEU A 282 23.46 -9.67 -6.88
CA LEU A 282 24.68 -9.25 -7.58
C LEU A 282 25.85 -9.00 -6.61
N ALA A 283 25.58 -8.61 -5.36
CA ALA A 283 26.58 -8.43 -4.33
C ALA A 283 27.27 -9.73 -3.91
N THR A 284 26.65 -10.90 -4.12
CA THR A 284 27.29 -12.20 -3.84
C THR A 284 28.12 -12.71 -5.02
N LYS A 285 28.02 -12.06 -6.19
CA LYS A 285 28.62 -12.53 -7.44
C LYS A 285 29.83 -11.69 -7.83
N ARG A 286 30.85 -12.35 -8.39
CA ARG A 286 32.05 -11.72 -8.94
C ARG A 286 31.65 -10.85 -10.12
N ARG A 287 32.08 -9.58 -10.12
CA ARG A 287 31.71 -8.57 -11.14
C ARG A 287 30.20 -8.32 -11.25
N GLY A 288 29.39 -8.72 -10.27
CA GLY A 288 27.95 -8.51 -10.29
C GLY A 288 27.58 -7.03 -10.21
N LEU A 289 28.20 -6.29 -9.29
CA LEU A 289 27.97 -4.84 -9.17
C LEU A 289 28.54 -4.04 -10.35
N GLU A 290 29.64 -4.49 -10.96
CA GLU A 290 30.19 -3.91 -12.19
C GLU A 290 29.22 -4.01 -13.38
N MET A 291 28.25 -4.94 -13.35
CA MET A 291 27.22 -5.04 -14.37
C MET A 291 26.28 -3.83 -14.34
N LEU A 292 26.00 -3.28 -13.15
CA LEU A 292 25.14 -2.12 -12.97
C LEU A 292 25.77 -0.83 -13.51
N GLN A 293 27.09 -0.83 -13.68
CA GLN A 293 27.88 0.24 -14.27
C GLN A 293 28.02 0.12 -15.79
N ASP A 294 27.51 -0.95 -16.41
CA ASP A 294 27.66 -1.13 -17.85
C ASP A 294 26.81 -0.11 -18.63
N PRO A 295 27.39 0.67 -19.57
CA PRO A 295 26.65 1.68 -20.33
C PRO A 295 25.43 1.15 -21.09
N LYS A 296 25.45 -0.15 -21.44
CA LYS A 296 24.36 -0.79 -22.17
C LYS A 296 23.20 -1.22 -21.27
N ILE A 297 23.33 -1.13 -19.95
CA ILE A 297 22.27 -1.56 -19.03
C ILE A 297 20.98 -0.78 -19.26
N ARG A 298 21.07 0.52 -19.53
CA ARG A 298 19.91 1.36 -19.89
C ARG A 298 19.14 0.83 -21.10
N ILE A 299 19.87 0.43 -22.14
CA ILE A 299 19.28 -0.11 -23.35
C ILE A 299 18.74 -1.52 -23.11
N ALA A 300 19.43 -2.32 -22.30
CA ALA A 300 19.02 -3.67 -21.97
C ALA A 300 17.76 -3.74 -21.09
N THR A 301 17.52 -2.75 -20.22
CA THR A 301 16.38 -2.77 -19.28
C THR A 301 15.22 -1.86 -19.71
N MET A 302 15.40 -0.93 -20.65
CA MET A 302 14.31 -0.03 -21.05
C MET A 302 13.08 -0.76 -21.59
N GLU A 303 11.91 -0.21 -21.32
CA GLU A 303 10.66 -0.70 -21.88
C GLU A 303 10.41 -0.11 -23.28
N ILE A 304 10.02 -0.97 -24.22
CA ILE A 304 9.73 -0.58 -25.60
C ILE A 304 8.23 -0.36 -25.74
N ALA A 305 7.84 0.90 -25.74
CA ALA A 305 6.45 1.30 -25.93
C ALA A 305 6.04 1.35 -27.41
N PRO A 306 4.84 0.87 -27.76
CA PRO A 306 4.32 0.98 -29.12
C PRO A 306 3.71 2.35 -29.44
N GLU A 307 3.38 3.18 -28.44
CA GLU A 307 2.63 4.42 -28.66
C GLU A 307 3.42 5.43 -29.51
N GLY A 308 2.79 5.92 -30.57
CA GLY A 308 3.37 6.95 -31.44
C GLY A 308 4.53 6.47 -32.33
N LYS A 309 4.81 5.16 -32.38
CA LYS A 309 5.91 4.60 -33.17
C LYS A 309 5.42 3.69 -34.28
N SER A 310 6.11 3.74 -35.42
CA SER A 310 5.92 2.78 -36.50
C SER A 310 6.45 1.40 -36.12
N ARG A 311 5.93 0.36 -36.78
CA ARG A 311 6.40 -1.03 -36.60
C ARG A 311 7.91 -1.17 -36.85
N SER A 312 8.46 -0.41 -37.80
CA SER A 312 9.89 -0.42 -38.12
C SER A 312 10.75 0.16 -36.98
N GLU A 313 10.30 1.27 -36.36
CA GLU A 313 11.00 1.87 -35.23
C GLU A 313 10.96 0.97 -34.00
N ILE A 314 9.82 0.31 -33.75
CA ILE A 314 9.67 -0.68 -32.69
C ILE A 314 10.65 -1.84 -32.92
N GLN A 315 10.71 -2.39 -34.14
CA GLN A 315 11.64 -3.48 -34.46
C GLN A 315 13.11 -3.07 -34.30
N LYS A 316 13.46 -1.83 -34.68
CA LYS A 316 14.82 -1.28 -34.49
C LYS A 316 15.16 -1.16 -32.99
N ALA A 317 14.23 -0.69 -32.17
CA ALA A 317 14.41 -0.61 -30.72
C ALA A 317 14.57 -2.00 -30.09
N ILE A 318 13.78 -2.99 -30.54
CA ILE A 318 13.88 -4.40 -30.10
C ILE A 318 15.27 -4.95 -30.43
N ALA A 319 15.73 -4.78 -31.68
CA ALA A 319 17.04 -5.25 -32.10
C ALA A 319 18.19 -4.60 -31.29
N ALA A 320 18.10 -3.30 -31.00
CA ALA A 320 19.08 -2.60 -30.18
C ALA A 320 19.11 -3.13 -28.73
N LYS A 321 17.92 -3.38 -28.15
CA LYS A 321 17.78 -3.98 -26.81
C LYS A 321 18.38 -5.38 -26.76
N GLU A 322 18.07 -6.24 -27.71
CA GLU A 322 18.64 -7.59 -27.79
C GLU A 322 20.16 -7.59 -27.98
N ALA A 323 20.68 -6.66 -28.78
CA ALA A 323 22.13 -6.50 -28.96
C ALA A 323 22.82 -6.03 -27.66
N ALA A 324 22.17 -5.14 -26.90
CA ALA A 324 22.65 -4.70 -25.59
C ALA A 324 22.68 -5.87 -24.59
N VAL A 325 21.58 -6.64 -24.48
CA VAL A 325 21.49 -7.84 -23.62
C VAL A 325 22.57 -8.85 -23.98
N ARG A 326 22.74 -9.17 -25.28
CA ARG A 326 23.80 -10.09 -25.75
C ARG A 326 25.21 -9.60 -25.39
N SER A 327 25.45 -8.29 -25.45
CA SER A 327 26.73 -7.70 -25.06
C SER A 327 27.02 -7.88 -23.57
N ILE A 328 26.02 -7.66 -22.72
CA ILE A 328 26.15 -7.82 -21.26
C ILE A 328 26.37 -9.31 -20.93
N LEU A 329 25.59 -10.21 -21.52
CA LEU A 329 25.75 -11.66 -21.32
C LEU A 329 27.16 -12.14 -21.66
N ASN A 330 27.70 -11.72 -22.80
CA ASN A 330 29.07 -12.12 -23.19
C ASN A 330 30.16 -11.56 -22.25
N LYS A 331 29.90 -10.44 -21.56
CA LYS A 331 30.90 -9.76 -20.71
C LYS A 331 30.86 -10.22 -19.25
N TYR A 332 29.68 -10.57 -18.75
CA TYR A 332 29.45 -10.82 -17.32
C TYR A 332 29.02 -12.26 -17.01
N ALA A 333 28.53 -13.04 -17.99
CA ALA A 333 28.19 -14.44 -17.76
C ALA A 333 29.34 -15.37 -18.14
N VAL A 334 29.53 -16.43 -17.35
CA VAL A 334 30.43 -17.53 -17.70
C VAL A 334 29.71 -18.48 -18.64
N LYS A 335 30.31 -18.74 -19.81
CA LYS A 335 29.84 -19.78 -20.72
C LYS A 335 30.28 -21.14 -20.17
N LYS A 336 29.36 -21.91 -19.58
CA LYS A 336 29.62 -23.33 -19.35
C LYS A 336 29.86 -24.00 -20.69
N SER A 337 31.10 -24.42 -20.95
CA SER A 337 31.45 -25.23 -22.12
C SER A 337 30.62 -26.51 -22.07
N GLY A 338 29.89 -26.81 -23.15
CA GLY A 338 28.88 -27.86 -23.17
C GLY A 338 29.38 -29.21 -22.65
N ALA A 339 28.73 -29.72 -21.61
CA ALA A 339 28.69 -31.12 -21.24
C ALA A 339 27.38 -31.39 -20.47
N PHE A 340 26.58 -32.30 -21.01
CA PHE A 340 25.33 -32.83 -20.47
C PHE A 340 24.14 -31.87 -20.28
N ARG A 341 23.25 -31.91 -21.27
CA ARG A 341 21.82 -31.55 -21.17
C ARG A 341 21.07 -32.63 -20.38
N GLY A 342 21.49 -32.85 -19.14
CA GLY A 342 20.86 -33.73 -18.16
C GLY A 342 20.37 -32.90 -16.98
N LEU A 343 19.12 -33.13 -16.56
CA LEU A 343 18.49 -32.47 -15.42
C LEU A 343 19.34 -32.58 -14.14
N GLU A 344 20.08 -31.53 -13.78
CA GLU A 344 20.46 -31.25 -12.38
C GLU A 344 20.44 -29.74 -12.13
N PHE A 345 19.24 -29.23 -11.88
CA PHE A 345 19.02 -27.86 -11.38
C PHE A 345 19.02 -27.87 -9.86
N SER A 346 20.22 -27.91 -9.27
CA SER A 346 20.43 -27.81 -7.82
C SER A 346 20.37 -26.34 -7.36
N PHE A 347 19.15 -25.83 -7.15
CA PHE A 347 18.90 -24.72 -6.22
C PHE A 347 18.12 -25.20 -4.97
N PHE A 348 17.75 -26.49 -4.95
CA PHE A 348 17.12 -27.19 -3.82
C PHE A 348 17.72 -28.59 -3.57
N SER A 349 18.78 -29.01 -4.31
CA SER A 349 19.34 -30.36 -4.22
C SER A 349 20.72 -30.43 -3.55
N ARG A 350 21.18 -29.35 -2.90
CA ARG A 350 22.25 -29.51 -1.89
C ARG A 350 21.55 -30.11 -0.68
N GLY A 351 21.68 -31.43 -0.50
CA GLY A 351 21.41 -32.04 0.79
C GLY A 351 22.14 -31.23 1.86
N PHE A 352 21.52 -31.08 3.02
CA PHE A 352 21.99 -30.32 4.19
C PHE A 352 23.42 -30.66 4.67
N SER A 353 24.14 -31.57 3.99
CA SER A 353 25.56 -31.82 4.19
C SER A 353 26.18 -32.24 2.85
N SER A 354 26.85 -31.31 2.17
CA SER A 354 27.80 -31.64 1.11
C SER A 354 28.69 -30.42 0.79
N THR A 355 29.91 -30.47 1.30
CA THR A 355 31.06 -29.65 0.93
C THR A 355 31.58 -30.13 -0.43
N GLY A 356 31.38 -29.32 -1.47
CA GLY A 356 31.86 -29.58 -2.84
C GLY A 356 32.12 -28.25 -3.55
N ASP A 357 33.34 -28.15 -4.11
CA ASP A 357 34.05 -27.05 -4.77
C ASP A 357 33.41 -25.65 -4.86
N ASN A 358 33.98 -24.71 -4.09
CA ASN A 358 33.53 -23.32 -3.89
C ASN A 358 33.88 -22.33 -5.02
N HIS A 359 34.49 -22.75 -6.13
CA HIS A 359 34.96 -21.81 -7.16
C HIS A 359 33.87 -21.33 -8.15
N ASP A 360 32.83 -22.13 -8.39
CA ASP A 360 31.76 -21.84 -9.37
C ASP A 360 30.61 -21.00 -8.78
N GLU A 361 30.53 -20.86 -7.45
CA GLU A 361 29.40 -20.22 -6.76
C GLU A 361 29.35 -18.69 -6.97
N PHE A 362 30.53 -18.07 -7.11
CA PHE A 362 30.69 -16.63 -7.29
C PHE A 362 30.51 -16.17 -8.74
N GLU A 363 30.57 -17.07 -9.72
CA GLU A 363 30.35 -16.71 -11.12
C GLU A 363 28.85 -16.55 -11.44
N MET A 364 28.53 -15.70 -12.41
CA MET A 364 27.16 -15.55 -12.91
C MET A 364 26.93 -16.43 -14.13
N THR A 365 25.84 -17.19 -14.14
CA THR A 365 25.39 -17.90 -15.35
C THR A 365 24.67 -16.96 -16.32
N THR A 366 24.43 -17.42 -17.55
CA THR A 366 23.63 -16.69 -18.54
C THR A 366 22.22 -16.40 -18.03
N GLU A 367 21.59 -17.38 -17.40
CA GLU A 367 20.22 -17.27 -16.88
C GLU A 367 20.15 -16.31 -15.68
N GLU A 368 21.18 -16.27 -14.84
CA GLU A 368 21.28 -15.35 -13.70
C GLU A 368 21.39 -13.89 -14.18
N VAL A 369 22.28 -13.62 -15.14
CA VAL A 369 22.42 -12.29 -15.75
C VAL A 369 21.11 -11.87 -16.43
N GLU A 370 20.49 -12.75 -17.22
CA GLU A 370 19.19 -12.48 -17.83
C GLU A 370 18.12 -12.17 -16.78
N THR A 371 18.06 -12.95 -15.69
CA THR A 371 17.09 -12.75 -14.61
C THR A 371 17.27 -11.36 -13.97
N CYS A 372 18.50 -10.92 -13.71
CA CYS A 372 18.76 -9.58 -13.19
C CYS A 372 18.33 -8.48 -14.17
N LEU A 373 18.64 -8.62 -15.46
CA LEU A 373 18.22 -7.66 -16.49
C LEU A 373 16.70 -7.60 -16.63
N TYR A 374 16.02 -8.75 -16.59
CA TYR A 374 14.56 -8.80 -16.62
C TYR A 374 13.94 -8.18 -15.36
N SER A 375 14.51 -8.40 -14.17
CA SER A 375 14.05 -7.74 -12.93
C SER A 375 14.16 -6.22 -12.98
N LEU A 376 15.27 -5.70 -13.51
CA LEU A 376 15.43 -4.25 -13.72
C LEU A 376 14.48 -3.73 -14.81
N GLY A 377 14.20 -4.55 -15.83
CA GLY A 377 13.18 -4.28 -16.82
C GLY A 377 11.76 -4.24 -16.23
N ASP A 378 11.44 -5.15 -15.30
CA ASP A 378 10.17 -5.19 -14.58
C ASP A 378 9.98 -3.92 -13.74
N HIS A 379 11.05 -3.38 -13.13
CA HIS A 379 11.00 -2.05 -12.49
C HIS A 379 10.66 -0.94 -13.49
N SER A 380 11.26 -0.95 -14.69
CA SER A 380 10.96 0.04 -15.73
C SER A 380 9.50 -0.05 -16.19
N ALA A 381 8.99 -1.27 -16.34
CA ALA A 381 7.58 -1.53 -16.68
C ALA A 381 6.62 -1.06 -15.57
N HIS A 382 6.98 -1.29 -14.31
CA HIS A 382 6.23 -0.77 -13.16
C HIS A 382 6.11 0.75 -13.22
N LEU A 383 7.23 1.45 -13.43
CA LEU A 383 7.24 2.92 -13.52
C LEU A 383 6.30 3.40 -14.63
N ARG A 384 6.29 2.78 -15.82
CA ARG A 384 5.35 3.15 -16.86
C ARG A 384 3.90 2.91 -16.44
N ALA A 385 3.59 1.70 -15.95
CA ALA A 385 2.22 1.33 -15.61
C ALA A 385 1.61 2.23 -14.52
N PHE A 386 2.41 2.65 -13.54
CA PHE A 386 1.94 3.45 -12.42
C PHE A 386 2.07 4.96 -12.64
N ARG A 387 3.10 5.44 -13.36
CA ARG A 387 3.30 6.88 -13.61
C ARG A 387 2.54 7.40 -14.83
N ARG A 388 2.43 6.61 -15.92
CA ARG A 388 1.78 7.05 -17.17
C ARG A 388 0.37 7.62 -16.92
N PRO A 389 -0.52 6.98 -16.13
CA PRO A 389 -1.83 7.53 -15.88
C PRO A 389 -1.78 8.89 -15.17
N CYS A 390 -0.86 9.08 -14.22
CA CYS A 390 -0.64 10.37 -13.57
C CYS A 390 -0.11 11.41 -14.56
N ASP A 391 0.90 11.05 -15.37
CA ASP A 391 1.49 11.93 -16.40
C ASP A 391 0.42 12.42 -17.39
N MET A 392 -0.44 11.51 -17.87
CA MET A 392 -1.52 11.85 -18.80
C MET A 392 -2.57 12.77 -18.15
N MET A 393 -2.95 12.52 -16.90
CA MET A 393 -3.90 13.38 -16.19
C MET A 393 -3.32 14.76 -15.88
N ILE A 394 -2.01 14.85 -15.58
CA ILE A 394 -1.29 16.13 -15.43
C ILE A 394 -1.27 16.88 -16.77
N ALA A 395 -0.98 16.19 -17.87
CA ALA A 395 -0.99 16.78 -19.22
C ALA A 395 -2.39 17.32 -19.56
N TYR A 396 -3.45 16.52 -19.34
CA TYR A 396 -4.82 16.97 -19.55
C TYR A 396 -5.20 18.18 -18.70
N LEU A 397 -4.77 18.23 -17.44
CA LEU A 397 -4.99 19.41 -16.58
C LEU A 397 -4.32 20.66 -17.17
N LYS A 398 -3.03 20.56 -17.53
CA LYS A 398 -2.23 21.69 -18.05
C LYS A 398 -2.68 22.16 -19.43
N GLU A 399 -3.10 21.25 -20.30
CA GLU A 399 -3.52 21.56 -21.67
C GLU A 399 -4.94 22.13 -21.74
N CYS A 400 -5.82 21.69 -20.84
CA CYS A 400 -7.26 21.97 -20.95
C CYS A 400 -7.77 23.08 -20.01
N PHE A 401 -6.96 23.51 -19.02
CA PHE A 401 -7.35 24.48 -18.02
C PHE A 401 -6.24 25.51 -17.78
N ASP A 402 -6.60 26.78 -17.71
CA ASP A 402 -5.69 27.87 -17.35
C ASP A 402 -6.06 28.41 -15.96
N PRO A 403 -5.19 28.25 -14.94
CA PRO A 403 -5.48 28.72 -13.58
C PRO A 403 -5.68 30.24 -13.49
N ASN A 404 -5.21 31.02 -14.46
CA ASN A 404 -5.31 32.48 -14.47
C ASN A 404 -6.53 32.99 -15.25
N ASP A 405 -7.34 32.11 -15.84
CA ASP A 405 -8.56 32.52 -16.51
C ASP A 405 -9.58 33.05 -15.49
N SER A 406 -10.00 34.31 -15.69
CA SER A 406 -10.97 35.00 -14.84
C SER A 406 -12.41 34.52 -15.03
N ASN A 407 -12.76 33.96 -16.20
CA ASN A 407 -14.10 33.45 -16.50
C ASN A 407 -14.03 32.16 -17.32
N PRO A 408 -13.48 31.08 -16.74
CA PRO A 408 -13.26 29.85 -17.46
C PRO A 408 -14.57 29.19 -17.84
N LYS A 409 -14.72 28.87 -19.13
CA LYS A 409 -15.86 28.08 -19.65
C LYS A 409 -16.01 26.76 -18.88
N TYR A 410 -14.89 26.15 -18.51
CA TYR A 410 -14.81 24.92 -17.73
C TYR A 410 -14.23 25.20 -16.34
N ASN A 411 -15.05 25.76 -15.46
CA ASN A 411 -14.64 26.17 -14.13
C ASN A 411 -14.44 24.95 -13.20
N LEU A 412 -13.35 24.99 -12.42
CA LEU A 412 -12.97 23.96 -11.45
C LEU A 412 -13.35 24.30 -10.01
N SER A 413 -14.02 25.43 -9.77
CA SER A 413 -14.38 25.84 -8.41
C SER A 413 -15.27 24.80 -7.72
N ILE A 414 -15.02 24.60 -6.43
CA ILE A 414 -15.82 23.74 -5.55
C ILE A 414 -16.19 24.53 -4.29
N SER A 415 -17.31 24.18 -3.68
CA SER A 415 -17.81 24.83 -2.46
C SER A 415 -18.31 23.80 -1.49
N ALA A 416 -17.83 23.88 -0.25
CA ALA A 416 -18.24 22.98 0.82
C ALA A 416 -19.77 22.99 0.98
N GLY A 417 -20.36 21.80 1.09
CA GLY A 417 -21.81 21.59 1.17
C GLY A 417 -22.53 21.55 -0.17
N ASN A 418 -21.88 21.93 -1.27
CA ASN A 418 -22.46 21.83 -2.61
C ASN A 418 -21.99 20.55 -3.33
N GLU A 419 -22.90 19.85 -3.99
CA GLU A 419 -22.61 18.61 -4.77
C GLU A 419 -21.83 17.53 -3.99
N GLY A 420 -21.87 17.57 -2.66
CA GLY A 420 -21.15 16.66 -1.77
C GLY A 420 -19.70 17.05 -1.46
N SER A 421 -19.21 18.18 -1.99
CA SER A 421 -17.87 18.69 -1.70
C SER A 421 -17.74 19.10 -0.23
N ARG A 422 -16.57 18.83 0.35
CA ARG A 422 -16.21 19.20 1.73
C ARG A 422 -15.19 20.35 1.78
N LEU A 423 -14.48 20.57 0.67
CA LEU A 423 -13.54 21.67 0.49
C LEU A 423 -14.16 22.82 -0.31
N SER A 424 -13.66 24.04 -0.07
CA SER A 424 -14.02 25.24 -0.82
C SER A 424 -12.79 25.83 -1.50
N HIS A 425 -12.72 25.74 -2.82
CA HIS A 425 -11.62 26.24 -3.64
C HIS A 425 -12.17 27.02 -4.84
N GLY A 426 -11.58 28.19 -5.13
CA GLY A 426 -11.73 28.83 -6.44
C GLY A 426 -10.99 28.05 -7.54
N HIS A 427 -11.17 28.44 -8.80
CA HIS A 427 -10.59 27.74 -9.96
C HIS A 427 -9.08 27.52 -9.85
N ALA A 428 -8.29 28.58 -9.66
CA ALA A 428 -6.83 28.51 -9.54
C ALA A 428 -6.36 27.63 -8.38
N LYS A 429 -7.06 27.70 -7.23
CA LYS A 429 -6.75 26.91 -6.04
C LYS A 429 -7.05 25.43 -6.26
N GLN A 430 -8.18 25.10 -6.89
CA GLN A 430 -8.51 23.71 -7.23
C GLN A 430 -7.53 23.16 -8.26
N TYR A 431 -7.20 23.92 -9.32
CA TYR A 431 -6.19 23.55 -10.30
C TYR A 431 -4.86 23.17 -9.63
N THR A 432 -4.36 24.04 -8.74
CA THR A 432 -3.11 23.81 -8.01
C THR A 432 -3.20 22.57 -7.12
N TYR A 433 -4.32 22.41 -6.40
CA TYR A 433 -4.57 21.26 -5.52
C TYR A 433 -4.59 19.91 -6.27
N VAL A 434 -5.16 19.89 -7.48
CA VAL A 434 -5.17 18.70 -8.35
C VAL A 434 -3.76 18.44 -8.88
N LEU A 435 -3.09 19.46 -9.41
CA LEU A 435 -1.75 19.34 -9.99
C LEU A 435 -0.73 18.78 -8.97
N GLN A 436 -0.69 19.33 -7.75
CA GLN A 436 0.21 18.86 -6.72
C GLN A 436 -0.12 17.43 -6.27
N SER A 437 -1.41 17.05 -6.23
CA SER A 437 -1.84 15.71 -5.81
C SER A 437 -1.44 14.65 -6.84
N LEU A 438 -1.69 14.90 -8.13
CA LEU A 438 -1.27 14.02 -9.21
C LEU A 438 0.26 13.92 -9.30
N THR A 439 0.98 15.02 -9.08
CA THR A 439 2.45 15.04 -9.06
C THR A 439 2.98 14.23 -7.88
N LEU A 440 2.38 14.37 -6.69
CA LEU A 440 2.73 13.56 -5.53
C LEU A 440 2.51 12.07 -5.80
N TRP A 441 1.36 11.69 -6.35
CA TRP A 441 1.05 10.30 -6.69
C TRP A 441 2.03 9.71 -7.70
N ARG A 442 2.46 10.50 -8.68
CA ARG A 442 3.49 10.11 -9.65
C ARG A 442 4.84 9.85 -8.97
N GLU A 443 5.26 10.69 -8.03
CA GLU A 443 6.52 10.50 -7.31
C GLU A 443 6.46 9.35 -6.29
N ILE A 444 5.30 9.11 -5.68
CA ILE A 444 5.07 7.90 -4.85
C ILE A 444 5.17 6.64 -5.71
N ALA A 445 4.59 6.64 -6.90
CA ALA A 445 4.74 5.54 -7.86
C ALA A 445 6.20 5.31 -8.27
N ASN A 446 7.00 6.37 -8.34
CA ASN A 446 8.43 6.25 -8.64
C ASN A 446 9.19 5.47 -7.55
N ASP A 447 8.87 5.74 -6.29
CA ASP A 447 9.58 5.17 -5.14
C ASP A 447 8.84 3.96 -4.54
N MET A 448 7.82 3.43 -5.24
CA MET A 448 6.90 2.40 -4.74
C MET A 448 7.60 1.14 -4.24
N PHE A 449 8.60 0.64 -4.96
CA PHE A 449 9.36 -0.54 -4.53
C PHE A 449 10.11 -0.27 -3.23
N ALA A 450 10.78 0.88 -3.11
CA ALA A 450 11.46 1.26 -1.88
C ALA A 450 10.49 1.41 -0.71
N LEU A 451 9.34 2.05 -0.95
CA LEU A 451 8.27 2.17 0.04
C LEU A 451 7.83 0.79 0.54
N TRP A 452 7.60 -0.19 -0.34
CA TRP A 452 7.25 -1.56 0.08
C TRP A 452 8.29 -2.18 1.02
N HIS A 453 9.59 -2.04 0.71
CA HIS A 453 10.66 -2.51 1.61
C HIS A 453 10.64 -1.77 2.95
N TYR A 454 10.41 -0.46 2.96
CA TYR A 454 10.28 0.31 4.20
C TYR A 454 9.05 -0.11 5.02
N ALA A 455 7.93 -0.43 4.39
CA ALA A 455 6.78 -0.95 5.10
C ALA A 455 7.05 -2.31 5.72
N GLU A 456 7.69 -3.23 5.00
CA GLU A 456 8.05 -4.53 5.59
C GLU A 456 9.07 -4.37 6.73
N ALA A 457 10.02 -3.44 6.61
CA ALA A 457 10.92 -3.11 7.70
C ALA A 457 10.16 -2.62 8.93
N ASP A 458 9.22 -1.68 8.77
CA ASP A 458 8.37 -1.21 9.88
C ASP A 458 7.51 -2.33 10.48
N LEU A 459 6.87 -3.16 9.63
CA LEU A 459 5.90 -4.18 10.05
C LEU A 459 6.56 -5.36 10.77
N LEU A 460 7.75 -5.76 10.35
CA LEU A 460 8.45 -6.97 10.82
C LEU A 460 9.55 -6.69 11.85
N ASP A 461 9.73 -5.42 12.23
CA ASP A 461 10.67 -5.00 13.27
C ASP A 461 10.20 -5.48 14.66
N PRO A 462 10.98 -6.33 15.36
CA PRO A 462 10.64 -6.81 16.70
C PRO A 462 10.58 -5.68 17.74
N ASP A 463 11.29 -4.58 17.52
CA ASP A 463 11.35 -3.43 18.43
C ASP A 463 10.20 -2.43 18.19
N ASN A 464 9.39 -2.65 17.14
CA ASN A 464 8.21 -1.86 16.80
C ASN A 464 6.91 -2.71 16.88
N PRO A 465 6.48 -3.18 18.07
CA PRO A 465 5.32 -4.05 18.17
C PRO A 465 4.01 -3.30 17.86
N TYR A 466 3.09 -4.00 17.18
CA TYR A 466 1.75 -3.46 16.93
C TYR A 466 0.85 -3.58 18.17
N ARG A 467 -0.16 -2.71 18.26
CA ARG A 467 -1.27 -2.78 19.22
C ARG A 467 -2.57 -3.10 18.51
N LEU A 468 -3.28 -4.13 18.97
CA LEU A 468 -4.60 -4.46 18.43
C LEU A 468 -5.65 -3.51 19.05
N ARG A 469 -6.24 -2.64 18.25
CA ARG A 469 -7.13 -1.57 18.73
C ARG A 469 -8.32 -1.39 17.80
N ASP A 470 -9.50 -1.11 18.37
CA ASP A 470 -10.64 -0.65 17.58
C ASP A 470 -10.42 0.80 17.16
N THR A 471 -10.47 1.02 15.85
CA THR A 471 -10.22 2.32 15.20
C THR A 471 -11.51 3.06 14.87
N GLY A 472 -12.68 2.49 15.21
CA GLY A 472 -13.97 2.93 14.69
C GLY A 472 -14.28 2.38 13.29
N GLN A 473 -13.32 1.71 12.65
CA GLN A 473 -13.46 0.99 11.38
C GLN A 473 -13.26 -0.53 11.55
N GLY A 474 -13.36 -0.99 12.80
CA GLY A 474 -13.06 -2.36 13.21
C GLY A 474 -11.72 -2.46 13.94
N LEU A 475 -11.46 -3.68 14.40
CA LEU A 475 -10.25 -4.05 15.11
C LEU A 475 -9.07 -4.12 14.13
N ASN A 476 -8.05 -3.30 14.35
CA ASN A 476 -6.89 -3.21 13.48
C ASN A 476 -5.58 -3.34 14.27
N ARG A 477 -4.56 -3.86 13.59
CA ARG A 477 -3.18 -3.85 14.07
C ARG A 477 -2.59 -2.47 13.83
N VAL A 478 -2.55 -1.66 14.88
CA VAL A 478 -2.04 -0.28 14.84
C VAL A 478 -0.56 -0.28 15.18
N GLN A 479 0.28 0.27 14.30
CA GLN A 479 1.74 0.24 14.41
C GLN A 479 2.35 1.46 13.72
N ASP A 480 3.37 2.04 14.34
CA ASP A 480 4.10 3.18 13.78
C ASP A 480 4.88 2.75 12.53
N GLY A 481 5.02 3.66 11.55
CA GLY A 481 5.75 3.40 10.32
C GLY A 481 6.82 4.45 10.05
N GLN A 482 7.86 4.46 10.88
CA GLN A 482 8.88 5.51 10.87
C GLN A 482 9.63 5.57 9.53
N HIS A 483 9.97 4.42 8.95
CA HIS A 483 10.69 4.36 7.68
C HIS A 483 9.81 4.85 6.54
N VAL A 484 8.54 4.42 6.47
CA VAL A 484 7.59 4.89 5.47
C VAL A 484 7.32 6.38 5.59
N VAL A 485 7.06 6.90 6.80
CA VAL A 485 6.84 8.35 7.01
C VAL A 485 8.06 9.16 6.60
N SER A 486 9.27 8.72 6.98
CA SER A 486 10.51 9.40 6.60
C SER A 486 10.68 9.46 5.07
N ALA A 487 10.47 8.34 4.38
CA ALA A 487 10.52 8.28 2.92
C ALA A 487 9.45 9.19 2.27
N MET A 488 8.20 9.13 2.75
CA MET A 488 7.11 9.97 2.25
C MET A 488 7.36 11.46 2.47
N ARG A 489 7.99 11.86 3.59
CA ARG A 489 8.39 13.26 3.83
C ARG A 489 9.43 13.74 2.82
N LYS A 490 10.37 12.87 2.40
CA LYS A 490 11.35 13.20 1.35
C LYS A 490 10.66 13.40 0.00
N ILE A 491 9.73 12.50 -0.36
CA ILE A 491 8.92 12.61 -1.58
C ILE A 491 8.12 13.91 -1.57
N LEU A 492 7.43 14.20 -0.46
CA LEU A 492 6.64 15.42 -0.32
C LEU A 492 7.48 16.69 -0.49
N ARG A 493 8.65 16.77 0.15
CA ARG A 493 9.56 17.92 -0.02
C ARG A 493 10.01 18.10 -1.46
N ARG A 494 10.34 17.01 -2.16
CA ARG A 494 10.71 17.04 -3.59
C ARG A 494 9.57 17.60 -4.44
N VAL A 495 8.33 17.18 -4.19
CA VAL A 495 7.14 17.67 -4.92
C VAL A 495 6.86 19.14 -4.59
N GLN A 496 6.95 19.53 -3.32
CA GLN A 496 6.77 20.92 -2.89
C GLN A 496 7.78 21.85 -3.56
N ALA A 497 9.05 21.43 -3.65
CA ALA A 497 10.08 22.19 -4.36
C ALA A 497 9.80 22.34 -5.87
N GLN A 498 9.15 21.35 -6.50
CA GLN A 498 8.79 21.40 -7.93
C GLN A 498 7.58 22.28 -8.22
N ILE A 499 6.58 22.30 -7.33
CA ILE A 499 5.31 23.03 -7.54
C ILE A 499 5.36 24.46 -6.96
N GLY A 500 6.17 24.69 -5.92
CA GLY A 500 6.26 25.96 -5.21
C GLY A 500 5.16 26.11 -4.15
N ALA A 501 3.94 26.45 -4.56
CA ALA A 501 2.81 26.63 -3.64
C ALA A 501 2.17 25.30 -3.23
N TRP A 502 1.84 25.13 -1.94
CA TRP A 502 1.17 23.93 -1.43
C TRP A 502 -0.20 24.25 -0.84
N VAL A 503 -1.24 23.57 -1.35
CA VAL A 503 -2.62 23.71 -0.88
C VAL A 503 -3.03 22.49 -0.04
N GLY A 504 -3.54 22.71 1.18
CA GLY A 504 -3.97 21.65 2.09
C GLY A 504 -2.89 21.23 3.08
N SER A 505 -3.14 20.14 3.81
CA SER A 505 -2.28 19.70 4.91
C SER A 505 -1.05 18.91 4.42
N ASN A 506 0.05 19.01 5.18
CA ASN A 506 1.27 18.21 5.03
C ASN A 506 1.26 16.94 5.91
N VAL A 507 0.20 16.76 6.71
CA VAL A 507 0.08 15.64 7.65
C VAL A 507 0.01 14.33 6.88
N ILE A 508 0.81 13.37 7.33
CA ILE A 508 0.83 11.98 6.86
C ILE A 508 0.36 11.14 8.05
N HIS A 509 -0.85 10.61 7.98
CA HIS A 509 -1.35 9.70 9.02
C HIS A 509 -0.71 8.32 8.85
N LEU A 510 -0.12 7.81 9.92
CA LEU A 510 0.39 6.45 10.00
C LEU A 510 0.55 6.02 11.46
N GLY A 511 0.11 4.80 11.78
CA GLY A 511 0.12 4.29 13.16
C GLY A 511 -1.04 4.82 13.99
N ASP A 512 -2.13 5.26 13.35
CA ASP A 512 -3.30 5.83 14.03
C ASP A 512 -4.62 5.19 13.57
N HIS A 513 -5.74 5.78 13.97
CA HIS A 513 -7.08 5.28 13.63
C HIS A 513 -7.44 5.48 12.14
N ASN A 514 -6.81 6.43 11.44
CA ASN A 514 -7.05 6.70 10.02
C ASN A 514 -6.24 5.74 9.14
N VAL A 515 -4.98 5.54 9.50
CA VAL A 515 -4.08 4.59 8.83
C VAL A 515 -3.34 3.73 9.86
N PRO A 516 -3.86 2.53 10.14
CA PRO A 516 -3.36 1.69 11.23
C PRO A 516 -1.89 1.30 11.11
N ASN A 517 -1.39 0.98 9.93
CA ASN A 517 -0.04 0.47 9.74
C ASN A 517 0.50 0.73 8.32
N SER A 518 1.80 0.49 8.13
CA SER A 518 2.50 0.72 6.86
C SER A 518 1.95 -0.08 5.68
N PHE A 519 1.39 -1.28 5.92
CA PHE A 519 0.76 -2.06 4.85
C PHE A 519 -0.48 -1.34 4.30
N MET A 520 -1.38 -0.91 5.20
CA MET A 520 -2.59 -0.17 4.83
C MET A 520 -2.26 1.16 4.14
N PHE A 521 -1.18 1.81 4.56
CA PHE A 521 -0.72 3.05 3.93
C PHE A 521 -0.30 2.85 2.47
N ILE A 522 0.59 1.90 2.20
CA ILE A 522 1.12 1.68 0.85
C ILE A 522 0.06 1.09 -0.06
N ASP A 523 -0.77 0.17 0.44
CA ASP A 523 -1.80 -0.48 -0.37
C ASP A 523 -2.81 0.55 -0.94
N LYS A 524 -3.11 1.64 -0.21
CA LYS A 524 -3.89 2.78 -0.75
C LYS A 524 -3.31 3.29 -2.07
N TYR A 525 -2.01 3.54 -2.12
CA TYR A 525 -1.37 4.13 -3.31
C TYR A 525 -1.23 3.15 -4.48
N THR A 526 -1.32 1.84 -4.23
CA THR A 526 -1.38 0.85 -5.33
C THR A 526 -2.63 0.97 -6.20
N GLN A 527 -3.65 1.68 -5.71
CA GLN A 527 -4.96 1.81 -6.35
C GLN A 527 -4.99 2.93 -7.40
N ILE A 528 -4.06 3.89 -7.34
CA ILE A 528 -4.01 5.04 -8.26
C ILE A 528 -4.08 4.64 -9.74
N PRO A 529 -3.23 3.74 -10.28
CA PRO A 529 -3.32 3.36 -11.69
C PRO A 529 -4.64 2.68 -12.02
N ARG A 530 -5.26 1.96 -11.09
CA ARG A 530 -6.56 1.31 -11.30
C ARG A 530 -7.70 2.30 -11.44
N ILE A 531 -7.55 3.47 -10.83
CA ILE A 531 -8.50 4.57 -10.95
C ILE A 531 -8.23 5.40 -12.21
N LEU A 532 -6.98 5.83 -12.41
CA LEU A 532 -6.64 6.77 -13.47
C LEU A 532 -6.57 6.11 -14.85
N SER A 533 -6.09 4.86 -14.98
CA SER A 533 -5.94 4.22 -16.29
C SER A 533 -7.26 4.08 -17.05
N PRO A 534 -8.38 3.67 -16.42
CA PRO A 534 -9.67 3.66 -17.09
C PRO A 534 -10.14 5.02 -17.60
N ILE A 535 -9.87 6.10 -16.84
CA ILE A 535 -10.24 7.46 -17.23
C ILE A 535 -9.41 7.90 -18.44
N VAL A 536 -8.09 7.69 -18.38
CA VAL A 536 -7.17 8.00 -19.50
C VAL A 536 -7.57 7.21 -20.74
N SER A 537 -7.81 5.89 -20.61
CA SER A 537 -8.25 5.04 -21.72
C SER A 537 -9.58 5.50 -22.31
N CYS A 538 -10.54 5.92 -21.47
CA CYS A 538 -11.82 6.45 -21.94
C CYS A 538 -11.57 7.71 -22.80
N ILE A 539 -10.80 8.67 -22.28
CA ILE A 539 -10.50 9.94 -22.96
C ILE A 539 -9.76 9.71 -24.29
N GLU A 540 -8.74 8.85 -24.30
CA GLU A 540 -7.95 8.54 -25.51
C GLU A 540 -8.79 7.88 -26.61
N LYS A 541 -9.80 7.08 -26.24
CA LYS A 541 -10.68 6.37 -27.19
C LYS A 541 -11.88 7.18 -27.69
N ILE A 542 -12.23 8.31 -27.07
CA ILE A 542 -13.34 9.16 -27.54
C ILE A 542 -13.24 9.51 -29.04
N PRO A 543 -12.09 9.94 -29.59
CA PRO A 543 -11.98 10.27 -31.01
C PRO A 543 -12.13 9.06 -31.95
N GLU A 544 -11.75 7.87 -31.50
CA GLU A 544 -11.96 6.62 -32.23
C GLU A 544 -13.44 6.24 -32.20
N LEU A 545 -14.06 6.27 -31.01
CA LEU A 545 -15.48 6.00 -30.81
C LEU A 545 -16.35 6.93 -31.67
N TYR A 546 -16.01 8.22 -31.72
CA TYR A 546 -16.71 9.22 -32.55
C TYR A 546 -16.63 8.94 -34.07
N ARG A 547 -15.53 8.32 -34.52
CA ARG A 547 -15.31 7.97 -35.93
C ARG A 547 -15.78 6.56 -36.29
N SER A 548 -16.14 5.75 -35.31
CA SER A 548 -16.48 4.33 -35.50
C SER A 548 -17.72 4.12 -36.37
N THR A 549 -18.83 4.81 -36.06
CA THR A 549 -20.12 4.67 -36.75
C THR A 549 -20.87 6.01 -36.78
N SER A 550 -21.77 6.18 -37.74
CA SER A 550 -22.67 7.34 -37.81
C SER A 550 -23.57 7.44 -36.57
N ALA A 551 -24.03 6.31 -36.03
CA ALA A 551 -24.84 6.26 -34.82
C ALA A 551 -24.08 6.81 -33.60
N MET A 552 -22.80 6.44 -33.42
CA MET A 552 -21.97 6.94 -32.32
C MET A 552 -21.68 8.43 -32.47
N ARG A 553 -21.43 8.91 -33.69
CA ARG A 553 -21.30 10.34 -33.98
C ARG A 553 -22.55 11.11 -33.53
N THR A 554 -23.72 10.71 -34.02
CA THR A 554 -25.00 11.34 -33.68
C THR A 554 -25.27 11.30 -32.17
N TYR A 555 -24.99 10.17 -31.51
CA TYR A 555 -25.13 10.05 -30.06
C TYR A 555 -24.25 11.06 -29.32
N ILE A 556 -22.95 11.14 -29.65
CA ILE A 556 -22.01 12.05 -28.98
C ILE A 556 -22.35 13.52 -29.25
N ASP A 557 -22.71 13.86 -30.49
CA ASP A 557 -23.10 15.22 -30.84
C ASP A 557 -24.40 15.64 -30.12
N THR A 558 -25.39 14.75 -30.05
CA THR A 558 -26.69 15.05 -29.44
C THR A 558 -26.63 15.11 -27.91
N GLN A 559 -25.94 14.16 -27.27
CA GLN A 559 -25.92 14.06 -25.80
C GLN A 559 -24.87 14.97 -25.16
N PHE A 560 -23.76 15.22 -25.86
CA PHE A 560 -22.59 15.89 -25.27
C PHE A 560 -22.09 17.07 -26.09
N GLY A 561 -22.66 17.40 -27.24
CA GLY A 561 -22.20 18.54 -28.05
C GLY A 561 -20.82 18.31 -28.70
N GLY A 562 -20.47 17.04 -28.95
CA GLY A 562 -19.26 16.64 -29.67
C GLY A 562 -18.14 16.08 -28.78
N PRO A 563 -17.10 15.48 -29.39
CA PRO A 563 -16.08 14.72 -28.68
C PRO A 563 -15.22 15.59 -27.75
N HIS A 564 -14.95 16.85 -28.14
CA HIS A 564 -14.19 17.79 -27.30
C HIS A 564 -14.96 18.15 -26.03
N HIS A 565 -16.25 18.50 -26.14
CA HIS A 565 -17.05 18.87 -24.98
C HIS A 565 -17.26 17.68 -24.04
N LEU A 566 -17.42 16.46 -24.57
CA LEU A 566 -17.44 15.22 -23.77
C LEU A 566 -16.14 15.01 -22.98
N LYS A 567 -14.98 15.16 -23.61
CA LYS A 567 -13.67 15.10 -22.92
C LYS A 567 -13.62 16.13 -21.79
N MET A 568 -14.00 17.37 -22.06
CA MET A 568 -13.99 18.44 -21.07
C MET A 568 -14.98 18.21 -19.92
N LEU A 569 -16.15 17.63 -20.19
CA LEU A 569 -17.14 17.28 -19.18
C LEU A 569 -16.58 16.25 -18.18
N ILE A 570 -15.95 15.19 -18.70
CA ILE A 570 -15.34 14.14 -17.86
C ILE A 570 -14.20 14.73 -17.02
N LEU A 571 -13.28 15.48 -17.65
CA LEU A 571 -12.11 16.06 -16.97
C LEU A 571 -12.51 17.08 -15.90
N THR A 572 -13.47 17.97 -16.21
CA THR A 572 -13.96 18.99 -15.27
C THR A 572 -14.60 18.33 -14.05
N ASP A 573 -15.47 17.33 -14.27
CA ASP A 573 -16.12 16.61 -13.18
C ASP A 573 -15.11 15.84 -12.31
N PHE A 574 -14.13 15.18 -12.93
CA PHE A 574 -13.08 14.47 -12.21
C PHE A 574 -12.20 15.44 -11.39
N PHE A 575 -11.66 16.49 -12.00
CA PHE A 575 -10.78 17.44 -11.31
C PHE A 575 -11.48 18.27 -10.23
N ARG A 576 -12.80 18.43 -10.30
CA ARG A 576 -13.60 18.96 -9.19
C ARG A 576 -13.78 17.90 -8.11
N HIS A 577 -14.49 16.82 -8.43
CA HIS A 577 -15.11 15.97 -7.42
C HIS A 577 -14.27 14.76 -6.99
N ALA A 578 -13.21 14.41 -7.71
CA ALA A 578 -12.23 13.43 -7.23
C ALA A 578 -11.23 14.05 -6.23
N PHE A 579 -11.26 15.38 -6.04
CA PHE A 579 -10.33 16.16 -5.20
C PHE A 579 -11.06 17.19 -4.33
N ASP A 580 -12.30 16.90 -3.89
CA ASP A 580 -13.15 17.84 -3.15
C ASP A 580 -13.33 17.50 -1.66
N GLY A 581 -12.58 16.52 -1.16
CA GLY A 581 -12.66 16.05 0.22
C GLY A 581 -13.88 15.20 0.56
N SER A 582 -14.72 14.86 -0.44
CA SER A 582 -15.83 13.94 -0.24
C SER A 582 -15.37 12.54 0.19
N GLY A 583 -16.24 11.77 0.83
CA GLY A 583 -15.93 10.42 1.33
C GLY A 583 -15.24 10.37 2.70
N ALA A 584 -14.84 11.51 3.27
CA ALA A 584 -14.36 11.59 4.65
C ALA A 584 -15.52 11.49 5.67
N ASP A 585 -15.23 10.93 6.84
CA ASP A 585 -16.21 10.74 7.92
C ASP A 585 -16.67 12.07 8.54
N ASN A 586 -15.80 13.09 8.58
CA ASN A 586 -16.12 14.43 9.09
C ASN A 586 -15.39 15.54 8.30
N PHE A 587 -15.67 16.82 8.64
CA PHE A 587 -15.06 17.98 7.96
C PHE A 587 -13.58 18.20 8.29
N ASN A 588 -13.12 17.73 9.45
CA ASN A 588 -11.71 17.86 9.86
C ASN A 588 -10.81 16.88 9.10
N ASP A 589 -11.37 15.71 8.75
CA ASP A 589 -10.71 14.64 7.99
C ASP A 589 -10.99 14.72 6.48
N ALA A 590 -11.45 15.88 5.98
CA ALA A 590 -11.95 16.13 4.61
C ALA A 590 -10.89 16.05 3.49
N GLY A 591 -9.98 15.08 3.56
CA GLY A 591 -9.08 14.69 2.47
C GLY A 591 -7.96 15.67 2.16
N SER A 592 -7.68 16.63 3.05
CA SER A 592 -6.60 17.62 2.87
C SER A 592 -5.21 17.06 3.22
N CYS A 593 -5.15 16.10 4.14
CA CYS A 593 -3.95 15.36 4.50
C CYS A 593 -3.47 14.49 3.34
N ILE A 594 -2.19 14.11 3.37
CA ILE A 594 -1.52 13.43 2.25
C ILE A 594 -2.23 12.13 1.88
N ASP A 595 -2.52 11.30 2.87
CA ASP A 595 -3.17 9.99 2.68
C ASP A 595 -4.70 10.07 2.59
N GLY A 596 -5.28 11.25 2.85
CA GLY A 596 -6.71 11.53 2.68
C GLY A 596 -7.09 12.01 1.29
N ARG A 597 -6.12 12.47 0.48
CA ARG A 597 -6.37 12.97 -0.89
C ARG A 597 -7.01 11.94 -1.82
N LEU A 598 -6.75 10.66 -1.59
CA LEU A 598 -7.31 9.56 -2.39
C LEU A 598 -8.77 9.25 -2.01
N THR A 599 -9.24 9.69 -0.85
CA THR A 599 -10.58 9.41 -0.34
C THR A 599 -11.68 9.97 -1.24
N SER A 600 -11.54 11.23 -1.68
CA SER A 600 -12.48 11.84 -2.61
C SER A 600 -12.46 11.17 -3.98
N THR A 601 -11.29 10.68 -4.40
CA THR A 601 -11.16 9.93 -5.64
C THR A 601 -11.93 8.61 -5.58
N TRP A 602 -11.86 7.89 -4.45
CA TRP A 602 -12.71 6.72 -4.20
C TRP A 602 -14.20 7.05 -4.16
N SER A 603 -14.58 8.18 -3.53
CA SER A 603 -15.97 8.65 -3.52
C SER A 603 -16.48 8.97 -4.93
N TRP A 604 -15.62 9.49 -5.80
CA TRP A 604 -15.96 9.73 -7.21
C TRP A 604 -16.14 8.41 -7.97
N CYS A 605 -15.22 7.45 -7.79
CA CYS A 605 -15.31 6.13 -8.41
C CYS A 605 -16.61 5.40 -8.06
N SER A 606 -17.04 5.43 -6.79
CA SER A 606 -18.29 4.78 -6.36
C SER A 606 -19.57 5.46 -6.89
N LYS A 607 -19.44 6.63 -7.52
CA LYS A 607 -20.55 7.37 -8.13
C LYS A 607 -20.49 7.36 -9.66
N ILE A 608 -19.50 6.69 -10.28
CA ILE A 608 -19.27 6.76 -11.73
C ILE A 608 -20.51 6.34 -12.53
N GLU A 609 -21.21 5.29 -12.07
CA GLU A 609 -22.44 4.76 -12.68
C GLU A 609 -23.60 5.77 -12.72
N LYS A 610 -23.56 6.78 -11.85
CA LYS A 610 -24.57 7.84 -11.75
C LYS A 610 -24.26 9.02 -12.67
N LYS A 611 -23.06 9.05 -13.28
CA LYS A 611 -22.64 10.15 -14.16
C LYS A 611 -23.23 9.97 -15.56
N LYS A 612 -23.71 11.05 -16.16
CA LYS A 612 -24.34 11.03 -17.51
C LYS A 612 -23.44 10.45 -18.60
N TYR A 613 -22.12 10.59 -18.45
CA TYR A 613 -21.12 10.08 -19.37
C TYR A 613 -20.68 8.62 -19.08
N PHE A 614 -21.27 7.94 -18.09
CA PHE A 614 -20.94 6.54 -17.78
C PHE A 614 -21.09 5.59 -18.97
N PRO A 615 -22.11 5.69 -19.85
CA PRO A 615 -22.19 4.84 -21.03
C PRO A 615 -20.95 4.94 -21.94
N VAL A 616 -20.27 6.09 -21.97
CA VAL A 616 -19.03 6.28 -22.75
C VAL A 616 -17.89 5.44 -22.17
N PHE A 617 -17.80 5.31 -20.84
CA PHE A 617 -16.84 4.39 -20.22
C PHE A 617 -17.11 2.95 -20.67
N LEU A 618 -18.37 2.50 -20.66
CA LEU A 618 -18.73 1.15 -21.13
C LEU A 618 -18.35 0.93 -22.60
N LEU A 619 -18.66 1.91 -23.46
CA LEU A 619 -18.33 1.89 -24.90
C LEU A 619 -16.82 1.91 -25.18
N THR A 620 -16.00 2.38 -24.23
CA THR A 620 -14.54 2.42 -24.31
C THR A 620 -13.85 1.25 -23.59
N SER A 621 -14.61 0.17 -23.34
CA SER A 621 -14.17 -1.09 -22.72
C SER A 621 -13.93 -1.03 -21.21
N PHE A 622 -14.58 -0.11 -20.49
CA PHE A 622 -14.56 -0.11 -19.04
C PHE A 622 -15.28 -1.32 -18.46
N ALA A 623 -14.62 -2.08 -17.60
CA ALA A 623 -15.20 -3.21 -16.87
C ALA A 623 -15.41 -2.94 -15.37
N GLY A 624 -14.90 -1.81 -14.86
CA GLY A 624 -14.81 -1.50 -13.44
C GLY A 624 -13.41 -1.04 -13.05
N PHE A 625 -13.30 -0.31 -11.94
CA PHE A 625 -11.99 0.08 -11.38
C PHE A 625 -11.25 -1.11 -10.77
N ASP A 626 -11.96 -2.19 -10.48
CA ASP A 626 -11.35 -3.40 -9.96
C ASP A 626 -10.85 -4.38 -11.03
N GLY A 627 -11.09 -4.08 -12.31
CA GLY A 627 -10.88 -5.01 -13.42
C GLY A 627 -12.06 -5.96 -13.60
N ARG A 628 -11.90 -6.98 -14.45
CA ARG A 628 -12.88 -8.08 -14.55
C ARG A 628 -12.70 -9.02 -13.36
N PHE A 629 -13.80 -9.40 -12.71
CA PHE A 629 -13.76 -10.46 -11.69
C PHE A 629 -13.25 -11.76 -12.33
N GLY A 630 -12.10 -12.26 -11.89
CA GLY A 630 -11.55 -13.57 -12.31
C GLY A 630 -10.34 -13.56 -13.24
N GLU A 631 -9.65 -12.42 -13.45
CA GLU A 631 -8.38 -12.33 -14.20
C GLU A 631 -7.12 -12.14 -13.33
#